data_AF-A0A1I0K7P9-F1
#
_entry.id   AF-A0A1I0K7P9-F1
#
_cell.length_a   1.000
_cell.length_b   1.000
_cell.length_c   1.000
_cell.angle_alpha   90.00
_cell.angle_beta   90.00
_cell.angle_gamma   90.00
#
_symmetry.space_group_name_H-M   'P 1'
#
loop_
_entity.id
_entity.type
_entity.pdbx_description
1 polymer ?
#
loop_
_entity_poly.entity_id
_entity_poly.type
_entity_poly.pdbx_seq_one_letter_code
_entity_poly.pdbx_strand_id
1 'polypeptide(L)'
;MRIFIILAFIILSGCNSNLSHNSPSSEISVDEPVTWINFDGVKYYFVSSIAIPQESTLHDTGQLTDSDDSVEKGKEIYRSDDFKDSLFIKDASAEYWLEYKLREK
;
A
#
# COMPACT_ATOMS: atom_id res chain seq x y z
N MET A 1 36.75 -23.81 -45.81
CA MET A 1 36.92 -24.60 -44.58
C MET A 1 38.30 -24.33 -44.01
N ARG A 2 38.38 -23.66 -42.86
CA ARG A 2 39.50 -23.72 -41.89
C ARG A 2 39.07 -22.90 -40.66
N ILE A 3 38.65 -23.64 -39.65
CA ILE A 3 38.43 -23.16 -38.29
C ILE A 3 39.81 -23.05 -37.65
N PHE A 4 40.12 -21.93 -37.03
CA PHE A 4 41.22 -21.81 -36.07
C PHE A 4 40.67 -21.19 -34.80
N ILE A 5 40.51 -22.05 -33.79
CA ILE A 5 40.29 -21.71 -32.40
C ILE A 5 41.67 -21.44 -31.80
N ILE A 6 41.88 -20.26 -31.22
CA ILE A 6 42.92 -20.05 -30.21
C ILE A 6 42.31 -19.35 -28.99
N LEU A 7 42.71 -19.91 -27.87
CA LEU A 7 42.20 -19.90 -26.52
C LEU A 7 42.74 -18.72 -25.70
N ALA A 8 41.88 -18.22 -24.80
CA ALA A 8 42.14 -17.58 -23.51
C ALA A 8 42.95 -16.27 -23.41
N PHE A 9 42.29 -15.23 -22.89
CA PHE A 9 42.76 -14.54 -21.67
C PHE A 9 41.56 -14.26 -20.73
N ILE A 10 41.59 -14.96 -19.60
CA ILE A 10 40.99 -14.57 -18.31
C ILE A 10 41.73 -13.26 -17.91
N ILE A 11 41.22 -12.22 -17.23
CA ILE A 11 40.61 -12.13 -15.89
C ILE A 11 40.13 -10.66 -15.69
N LEU A 12 39.00 -10.51 -14.98
CA LEU A 12 38.54 -9.39 -14.12
C LEU A 12 38.75 -7.93 -14.59
N SER A 13 37.66 -7.16 -14.57
CA SER A 13 37.43 -6.11 -13.55
C SER A 13 36.07 -5.42 -13.76
N GLY A 14 35.30 -5.28 -12.67
CA GLY A 14 34.24 -4.27 -12.59
C GLY A 14 32.80 -4.77 -12.50
N CYS A 15 32.50 -5.68 -11.57
CA CYS A 15 31.13 -5.75 -11.04
C CYS A 15 30.94 -4.49 -10.17
N ASN A 16 30.55 -3.38 -10.80
CA ASN A 16 30.14 -2.19 -10.06
C ASN A 16 28.86 -2.54 -9.32
N SER A 17 28.98 -2.88 -8.04
CA SER A 17 27.87 -2.83 -7.11
C SER A 17 27.55 -1.36 -6.81
N ASN A 18 27.03 -0.63 -7.79
CA ASN A 18 26.13 0.46 -7.49
C ASN A 18 24.82 -0.21 -7.06
N LEU A 19 24.73 -0.55 -5.77
CA LEU A 19 23.45 -0.63 -5.11
C LEU A 19 22.83 0.77 -5.21
N SER A 20 22.19 1.04 -6.35
CA SER A 20 21.10 2.00 -6.40
C SER A 20 20.08 1.45 -5.42
N HIS A 21 20.03 2.10 -4.26
CA HIS A 21 18.98 1.96 -3.28
C HIS A 21 17.71 2.44 -3.99
N ASN A 22 17.12 1.58 -4.82
CA ASN A 22 15.76 1.76 -5.28
C ASN A 22 14.92 1.55 -4.03
N SER A 23 14.58 2.66 -3.36
CA SER A 23 13.38 2.74 -2.56
C SER A 23 12.28 2.01 -3.34
N PRO A 24 11.50 1.12 -2.73
CA PRO A 24 10.37 0.52 -3.43
C PRO A 24 9.44 1.66 -3.82
N SER A 25 9.52 2.10 -5.08
CA SER A 25 8.44 2.88 -5.66
C SER A 25 7.27 1.93 -5.67
N SER A 26 6.25 2.26 -4.88
CA SER A 26 4.93 1.68 -5.00
C SER A 26 4.38 2.01 -6.40
N GLU A 27 4.90 1.36 -7.43
CA GLU A 27 4.24 1.28 -8.72
C GLU A 27 2.98 0.46 -8.47
N ILE A 28 1.89 1.18 -8.24
CA ILE A 28 0.55 0.63 -8.16
C ILE A 28 0.29 -0.05 -9.52
N SER A 29 0.40 -1.37 -9.53
CA SER A 29 -0.01 -2.23 -10.63
C SER A 29 -1.45 -1.89 -11.00
N VAL A 30 -1.67 -1.49 -12.26
CA VAL A 30 -2.94 -0.94 -12.80
C VAL A 30 -4.06 -1.99 -12.86
N ASP A 31 -3.84 -3.21 -12.37
CA ASP A 31 -4.74 -4.37 -12.50
C ASP A 31 -5.27 -4.90 -11.16
N GLU A 32 -4.90 -4.31 -10.03
CA GLU A 32 -5.48 -4.71 -8.74
C GLU A 32 -6.85 -4.05 -8.53
N PRO A 33 -7.90 -4.80 -8.13
CA PRO A 33 -9.20 -4.24 -7.83
C PRO A 33 -9.04 -3.15 -6.77
N VAL A 34 -9.39 -1.92 -7.14
CA VAL A 34 -9.23 -0.75 -6.29
C VAL A 34 -10.37 -0.68 -5.29
N THR A 35 -10.12 -1.13 -4.06
CA THR A 35 -11.02 -0.95 -2.92
C THR A 35 -10.96 0.50 -2.44
N TRP A 36 -12.10 1.10 -2.14
CA TRP A 36 -12.29 2.44 -1.61
C TRP A 36 -13.47 2.53 -0.62
N ILE A 37 -13.46 3.58 0.21
CA ILE A 37 -14.59 4.07 1.02
C ILE A 37 -14.88 5.55 0.76
N ASN A 38 -16.13 5.98 0.90
CA ASN A 38 -16.60 7.34 0.78
C ASN A 38 -16.71 7.94 2.18
N PHE A 39 -16.07 9.08 2.35
CA PHE A 39 -16.13 9.84 3.58
C PHE A 39 -16.34 11.30 3.23
N ASP A 40 -17.43 11.90 3.71
CA ASP A 40 -17.84 13.27 3.38
C ASP A 40 -17.91 13.56 1.87
N GLY A 41 -18.33 12.58 1.06
CA GLY A 41 -18.43 12.72 -0.40
C GLY A 41 -17.10 12.55 -1.15
N VAL A 42 -16.03 12.18 -0.46
CA VAL A 42 -14.68 12.00 -1.02
C VAL A 42 -14.27 10.53 -0.93
N LYS A 43 -13.68 10.00 -2.01
CA LYS A 43 -13.18 8.62 -2.06
C LYS A 43 -11.78 8.51 -1.46
N TYR A 44 -11.66 7.64 -0.45
CA TYR A 44 -10.41 7.19 0.14
C TYR A 44 -10.15 5.76 -0.32
N TYR A 45 -8.93 5.49 -0.76
CA TYR A 45 -8.56 4.24 -1.39
C TYR A 45 -7.75 3.38 -0.43
N PHE A 46 -8.01 2.08 -0.43
CA PHE A 46 -7.26 1.11 0.36
C PHE A 46 -5.77 1.20 0.00
N VAL A 47 -4.93 1.22 1.04
CA VAL A 47 -3.47 1.28 0.91
C VAL A 47 -2.83 0.04 1.51
N SER A 48 -3.18 -0.30 2.75
CA SER A 48 -2.54 -1.40 3.46
C SER A 48 -3.37 -1.85 4.66
N SER A 49 -3.03 -3.03 5.21
CA SER A 49 -3.49 -3.47 6.52
C SER A 49 -2.39 -3.17 7.54
N ILE A 50 -2.73 -2.42 8.59
CA ILE A 50 -1.78 -2.02 9.63
C ILE A 50 -2.20 -2.52 11.01
N ALA A 51 -1.23 -2.91 11.82
CA ALA A 51 -1.44 -3.04 13.26
C ALA A 51 -1.27 -1.65 13.88
N ILE A 52 -2.33 -1.09 14.46
CA ILE A 52 -2.25 0.19 15.16
C ILE A 52 -1.70 -0.08 16.56
N PRO A 53 -0.55 0.51 16.95
CA PRO A 53 0.11 0.19 18.22
C PRO A 53 -0.75 0.51 19.45
N GLN A 54 -1.65 1.51 19.34
CA GLN A 54 -2.55 1.94 20.39
C GLN A 54 -3.91 2.34 19.80
N GLU A 55 -4.95 1.52 20.02
CA GLU A 55 -6.32 1.83 19.57
C GLU A 55 -6.87 3.12 20.19
N SER A 56 -6.30 3.61 21.31
CA SER A 56 -6.69 4.90 21.91
C SER A 56 -6.36 6.11 21.03
N THR A 57 -5.52 5.94 20.00
CA THR A 57 -5.24 6.99 19.01
C THR A 57 -6.32 7.07 17.93
N LEU A 58 -7.22 6.08 17.88
CA LEU A 58 -8.34 6.04 16.95
C LEU A 58 -9.58 6.68 17.56
N HIS A 59 -10.22 7.50 16.75
CA HIS A 59 -11.45 8.19 17.08
C HIS A 59 -12.52 7.82 16.07
N ASP A 60 -13.67 7.34 16.56
CA ASP A 60 -14.84 7.13 15.73
C ASP A 60 -15.28 8.46 15.10
N THR A 61 -15.50 8.45 13.80
CA THR A 61 -15.97 9.60 13.04
C THR A 61 -17.49 9.78 13.12
N GLY A 62 -18.22 8.77 13.60
CA GLY A 62 -19.68 8.70 13.57
C GLY A 62 -20.26 8.36 12.20
N GLN A 63 -19.41 8.05 11.21
CA GLN A 63 -19.83 7.60 9.88
C GLN A 63 -19.67 6.09 9.74
N LEU A 64 -20.64 5.51 9.03
CA LEU A 64 -20.62 4.10 8.66
C LEU A 64 -20.47 3.99 7.14
N THR A 65 -19.83 2.92 6.68
CA THR A 65 -19.85 2.57 5.27
C THR A 65 -21.27 2.31 4.78
N ASP A 66 -21.54 2.63 3.52
CA ASP A 66 -22.84 2.47 2.89
C ASP A 66 -22.79 1.56 1.66
N SER A 67 -23.84 1.60 0.83
CA SER A 67 -23.94 0.75 -0.36
C SER A 67 -23.11 1.23 -1.54
N ASP A 68 -22.64 2.48 -1.51
CA ASP A 68 -21.79 3.00 -2.54
C ASP A 68 -20.37 2.46 -2.36
N ASP A 69 -19.93 2.25 -1.10
CA ASP A 69 -18.62 1.72 -0.75
C ASP A 69 -18.29 0.34 -1.36
N SER A 70 -17.00 0.10 -1.60
CA SER A 70 -16.51 -1.19 -2.10
C SER A 70 -16.28 -2.25 -1.01
N VAL A 71 -16.68 -1.93 0.22
CA VAL A 71 -16.60 -2.81 1.40
C VAL A 71 -18.01 -3.11 1.93
N GLU A 72 -18.11 -4.00 2.90
CA GLU A 72 -19.40 -4.31 3.52
C GLU A 72 -20.02 -3.04 4.16
N LYS A 73 -21.33 -2.87 4.00
CA LYS A 73 -22.11 -1.78 4.59
C LYS A 73 -22.14 -1.86 6.12
N GLY A 74 -22.17 -0.71 6.78
CA GLY A 74 -22.38 -0.60 8.22
C GLY A 74 -21.10 -0.76 9.05
N LYS A 75 -19.92 -0.65 8.43
CA LYS A 75 -18.64 -0.64 9.15
C LYS A 75 -18.33 0.76 9.62
N GLU A 76 -17.91 0.87 10.88
CA GLU A 76 -17.49 2.14 11.48
C GLU A 76 -16.17 2.64 10.86
N ILE A 77 -16.13 3.93 10.58
CA ILE A 77 -14.96 4.61 10.03
C ILE A 77 -14.29 5.40 11.15
N TYR A 78 -12.97 5.23 11.28
CA TYR A 78 -12.17 5.86 12.31
C TYR A 78 -11.08 6.76 11.71
N ARG A 79 -10.65 7.75 12.48
CA ARG A 79 -9.45 8.57 12.21
C ARG A 79 -8.41 8.33 13.28
N SER A 80 -7.13 8.46 12.94
CA SER A 80 -6.04 8.40 13.92
C SER A 80 -5.38 9.76 14.09
N ASP A 81 -5.01 10.10 15.32
CA ASP A 81 -4.19 11.29 15.62
C ASP A 81 -2.77 11.18 15.02
N ASP A 82 -2.26 9.95 14.89
CA ASP A 82 -0.92 9.65 14.38
C ASP A 82 -0.87 9.64 12.85
N PHE A 83 -1.99 9.30 12.19
CA PHE A 83 -2.13 9.19 10.74
C PHE A 83 -3.24 10.12 10.23
N LYS A 84 -2.93 11.42 10.19
CA LYS A 84 -3.92 12.50 9.95
C LYS A 84 -4.66 12.44 8.61
N ASP A 85 -4.04 11.86 7.59
CA ASP A 85 -4.60 11.77 6.24
C ASP A 85 -5.20 10.39 5.93
N SER A 86 -5.35 9.56 6.96
CA SER A 86 -5.84 8.19 6.85
C SER A 86 -7.19 8.01 7.53
N LEU A 87 -8.00 7.14 6.92
CA LEU A 87 -9.20 6.56 7.51
C LEU A 87 -8.97 5.08 7.77
N PHE A 88 -9.66 4.57 8.78
CA PHE A 88 -9.49 3.20 9.25
C PHE A 88 -10.81 2.49 9.42
N ILE A 89 -10.83 1.22 9.05
CA ILE A 89 -11.91 0.28 9.35
C ILE A 89 -11.30 -0.94 10.02
N LYS A 90 -11.88 -1.41 11.12
CA LYS A 90 -11.43 -2.63 11.79
C LYS A 90 -11.81 -3.85 10.96
N ASP A 91 -10.86 -4.73 10.69
CA ASP A 91 -11.18 -6.01 10.09
C ASP A 91 -11.91 -6.88 11.12
N ALA A 92 -13.06 -7.44 10.76
CA ALA A 92 -13.87 -8.24 11.68
C ALA A 92 -13.22 -9.58 12.07
N SER A 93 -12.28 -10.07 11.26
CA SER A 93 -11.66 -11.38 11.41
C SER A 93 -10.23 -11.29 11.94
N ALA A 94 -9.70 -10.10 12.19
CA ALA A 94 -8.32 -9.91 12.56
C ALA A 94 -8.08 -8.73 13.51
N GLU A 95 -6.90 -8.71 14.14
CA GLU A 95 -6.45 -7.64 15.02
C GLU A 95 -5.75 -6.49 14.27
N TYR A 96 -6.03 -6.33 12.97
CA TYR A 96 -5.48 -5.26 12.15
C TYR A 96 -6.57 -4.31 11.63
N TRP A 97 -6.12 -3.13 11.23
CA TRP A 97 -6.95 -2.05 10.70
C TRP A 97 -6.64 -1.86 9.23
N LEU A 98 -7.68 -1.73 8.41
CA LEU A 98 -7.57 -1.42 7.00
C LEU A 98 -7.38 0.09 6.84
N GLU A 99 -6.26 0.51 6.28
CA GLU A 99 -5.92 1.91 6.04
C GLU A 99 -6.41 2.37 4.66
N TYR A 100 -7.10 3.51 4.63
CA TYR A 100 -7.56 4.18 3.42
C TYR A 100 -7.02 5.61 3.36
N LYS A 101 -6.51 6.03 2.20
CA LYS A 101 -5.96 7.38 1.97
C LYS A 101 -6.52 8.03 0.72
N LEU A 102 -6.46 9.35 0.67
CA LEU A 102 -6.61 10.08 -0.58
C LEU A 102 -5.49 9.66 -1.55
N ARG A 103 -5.82 9.51 -2.84
CA ARG A 103 -4.81 9.45 -3.89
C ARG A 103 -4.51 10.88 -4.31
N GLU A 104 -3.22 11.24 -4.32
CA GLU A 104 -2.80 12.44 -5.05
C GLU A 104 -3.19 12.25 -6.53
N LYS A 105 -3.76 13.31 -7.12
CA LYS A 105 -4.16 13.32 -8.53
C LYS A 105 -2.98 13.54 -9.46
#